data_AF-D7NDB3-F1
#
_entry.id   AF-D7NDB3-F1
#
_cell.length_a   1.000
_cell.length_b   1.000
_cell.length_c   1.000
_cell.angle_alpha   90.00
_cell.angle_beta   90.00
_cell.angle_gamma   90.00
#
_symmetry.space_group_name_H-M   'P 1'
#
loop_
_entity.id
_entity.type
_entity.pdbx_description
1 polymer ?
#
loop_
_entity_poly.entity_id
_entity_poly.type
_entity_poly.pdbx_seq_one_letter_code
_entity_poly.pdbx_strand_id
1 'polypeptide(L)'
;MDDRDPRVWQVFTKVLYGKVFADKGYIKQEFFENRFNQGIHLVHGIKSNMKNKLMPLWDKMMLRKRYIIECINELLKNKANLVHSRHRSVHNFLMNLCAALAAYCFFENKPEALPVRIEKSRKLELF
;
A
#
# COMPACT_ATOMS: atom_id res chain seq x y z
N MET A 1 -14.00 -11.33 -2.74
CA MET A 1 -13.70 -10.02 -3.36
C MET A 1 -12.44 -10.21 -4.17
N ASP A 2 -12.46 -9.88 -5.47
CA ASP A 2 -11.29 -10.03 -6.34
C ASP A 2 -10.59 -8.67 -6.47
N ASP A 3 -9.35 -8.58 -6.03
CA ASP A 3 -8.53 -7.35 -6.09
C ASP A 3 -8.20 -6.94 -7.54
N ARG A 4 -8.58 -7.75 -8.52
CA ARG A 4 -8.47 -7.43 -9.95
C ARG A 4 -9.72 -6.75 -10.52
N ASP A 5 -10.80 -6.60 -9.74
CA ASP A 5 -12.04 -5.97 -10.19
C ASP A 5 -11.85 -4.44 -10.33
N PRO A 6 -11.96 -3.88 -11.55
CA PRO A 6 -11.81 -2.45 -11.78
C PRO A 6 -12.80 -1.58 -10.99
N ARG A 7 -13.99 -2.12 -10.66
CA ARG A 7 -15.05 -1.39 -9.94
C ARG A 7 -14.66 -1.11 -8.51
N VAL A 8 -14.00 -2.07 -7.86
CA VAL A 8 -13.49 -1.95 -6.49
C VAL A 8 -12.46 -0.82 -6.44
N TRP A 9 -11.54 -0.81 -7.40
CA TRP A 9 -10.55 0.24 -7.52
C TRP A 9 -11.13 1.61 -7.86
N GLN A 10 -12.16 1.70 -8.71
CA GLN A 10 -12.82 2.98 -9.00
C GLN A 10 -13.40 3.64 -7.74
N VAL A 11 -13.83 2.87 -6.75
CA VAL A 11 -14.30 3.42 -5.48
C VAL A 11 -13.11 3.86 -4.62
N PHE A 12 -12.09 3.01 -4.48
CA PHE A 12 -10.93 3.30 -3.64
C PHE A 12 -10.08 4.46 -4.16
N THR A 13 -9.93 4.63 -5.48
CA THR A 13 -9.01 5.62 -6.05
C THR A 13 -9.61 6.99 -6.32
N LYS A 14 -10.91 7.19 -6.05
CA LYS A 14 -11.59 8.48 -6.28
C LYS A 14 -10.95 9.67 -5.56
N VAL A 15 -10.38 9.43 -4.38
CA VAL A 15 -9.80 10.47 -3.51
C VAL A 15 -8.30 10.28 -3.29
N LEU A 16 -7.72 9.23 -3.85
CA LEU A 16 -6.30 8.90 -3.66
C LEU A 16 -5.46 9.57 -4.74
N TYR A 17 -4.32 10.11 -4.34
CA TYR A 17 -3.31 10.67 -5.24
C TYR A 17 -1.92 10.42 -4.65
N GLY A 18 -0.90 10.42 -5.51
CA GLY A 18 0.50 10.25 -5.12
C GLY A 18 1.09 8.89 -5.48
N LYS A 19 2.23 8.56 -4.87
CA LYS A 19 2.98 7.33 -5.13
C LYS A 19 2.54 6.21 -4.21
N VAL A 20 2.24 5.04 -4.77
CA VAL A 20 1.83 3.84 -4.04
C VAL A 20 2.87 2.75 -4.29
N PHE A 21 3.59 2.35 -3.24
CA PHE A 21 4.60 1.29 -3.31
C PHE A 21 3.95 -0.07 -3.05
N ALA A 22 4.12 -1.01 -3.98
CA ALA A 22 3.49 -2.31 -3.92
C ALA A 22 4.42 -3.44 -4.37
N ASP A 23 4.06 -4.65 -3.96
CA ASP A 23 4.68 -5.88 -4.45
C ASP A 23 4.36 -6.13 -5.91
N LYS A 24 5.03 -7.14 -6.49
CA LYS A 24 4.86 -7.54 -7.88
C LYS A 24 3.47 -8.16 -8.12
N GLY A 25 2.42 -7.36 -8.11
CA GLY A 25 1.06 -7.76 -8.44
C GLY A 25 0.86 -8.02 -9.93
N TYR A 26 -0.18 -8.79 -10.28
CA TYR A 26 -0.66 -8.91 -11.66
C TYR A 26 -1.65 -7.80 -11.95
N ILE A 27 -1.14 -6.60 -12.22
CA ILE A 27 -1.94 -5.45 -12.65
C ILE A 27 -1.82 -5.35 -14.17
N LYS A 28 -2.96 -5.28 -14.88
CA LYS A 28 -2.99 -5.08 -16.34
C LYS A 28 -2.35 -3.72 -16.68
N GLN A 29 -1.62 -3.64 -17.78
CA GLN A 29 -0.96 -2.39 -18.19
C GLN A 29 -1.95 -1.23 -18.37
N GLU A 30 -3.11 -1.49 -18.97
CA GLU A 30 -4.19 -0.52 -19.12
C GLU A 30 -4.66 0.05 -17.76
N PHE A 31 -4.73 -0.81 -16.74
CA PHE A 31 -5.08 -0.37 -15.39
C PHE A 31 -4.01 0.57 -14.81
N PHE A 32 -2.73 0.27 -15.04
CA PHE A 32 -1.62 1.14 -14.61
C PHE A 32 -1.71 2.52 -15.26
N GLU A 33 -1.91 2.57 -16.58
CA GLU A 33 -2.01 3.82 -17.34
C GLU A 33 -3.23 4.66 -16.91
N ASN A 34 -4.38 4.01 -16.72
CA ASN A 34 -5.59 4.66 -16.22
C ASN A 34 -5.42 5.25 -14.81
N ARG A 35 -4.64 4.61 -13.93
CA ARG A 35 -4.35 5.14 -12.59
C ARG A 35 -3.33 6.27 -12.62
N PHE A 36 -2.32 6.17 -13.47
CA PHE A 36 -1.34 7.23 -13.68
C PHE A 36 -2.03 8.54 -14.12
N ASN A 37 -2.99 8.43 -15.06
CA ASN A 37 -3.81 9.56 -15.51
C ASN A 37 -4.67 10.17 -14.40
N GLN A 38 -5.02 9.39 -13.37
CA GLN A 38 -5.77 9.84 -12.20
C GLN A 38 -4.86 10.40 -11.09
N GLY A 39 -3.56 10.54 -11.32
CA GLY A 39 -2.61 11.06 -10.33
C GLY A 39 -2.11 10.02 -9.33
N ILE A 40 -2.31 8.73 -9.60
CA ILE A 40 -1.78 7.63 -8.77
C ILE A 40 -0.64 6.93 -9.51
N HIS A 41 0.56 7.06 -8.98
CA HIS A 41 1.75 6.40 -9.52
C HIS A 41 2.03 5.12 -8.72
N LEU A 42 1.69 3.98 -9.30
CA LEU A 42 2.03 2.69 -8.74
C LEU A 42 3.53 2.41 -8.95
N VAL A 43 4.27 2.20 -7.88
CA VAL A 43 5.70 1.87 -7.92
C VAL A 43 5.88 0.43 -7.47
N HIS A 44 6.37 -0.43 -8.35
CA HIS A 44 6.62 -1.84 -8.07
C HIS A 44 7.90 -2.31 -8.75
N GLY A 45 8.42 -3.47 -8.33
CA GLY A 45 9.57 -4.08 -8.99
C GLY A 45 9.23 -4.52 -10.43
N ILE A 46 10.18 -4.35 -11.36
CA ILE A 46 10.02 -4.78 -12.76
C ILE A 46 9.90 -6.32 -12.81
N LYS A 47 8.91 -6.85 -13.54
CA LYS A 47 8.76 -8.28 -13.82
C LYS A 47 9.59 -8.68 -15.04
N SER A 48 9.95 -9.96 -15.16
CA SER A 48 10.73 -10.49 -16.29
C SER A 48 10.11 -10.18 -17.66
N ASN A 49 8.77 -10.14 -17.75
CA ASN A 49 8.04 -9.91 -19.00
C ASN A 49 7.68 -8.42 -19.23
N MET A 50 8.18 -7.50 -18.40
CA MET A 50 7.97 -6.07 -18.56
C MET A 50 9.17 -5.41 -19.22
N LYS A 51 8.92 -4.44 -20.10
CA LYS A 51 9.99 -3.59 -20.63
C LYS A 51 10.67 -2.87 -19.49
N ASN A 52 12.00 -2.85 -19.52
CA ASN A 52 12.78 -2.11 -18.54
C ASN A 52 12.45 -0.61 -18.65
N LYS A 53 12.25 0.05 -17.51
CA LYS A 53 11.98 1.48 -17.41
C LYS A 53 12.93 2.08 -16.38
N LEU A 54 13.42 3.28 -16.65
CA LEU A 54 14.20 4.02 -15.66
C LEU A 54 13.32 4.28 -14.43
N MET A 55 13.89 4.08 -13.24
CA MET A 55 13.21 4.27 -11.96
C MET A 55 14.03 5.22 -11.10
N PRO A 56 13.41 6.21 -10.42
CA PRO A 56 14.17 7.16 -9.62
C PRO A 56 14.91 6.43 -8.51
N LEU A 57 16.09 6.93 -8.12
CA LEU A 57 16.86 6.34 -7.02
C LEU A 57 16.05 6.26 -5.73
N TRP A 58 15.23 7.29 -5.47
CA TRP A 58 14.31 7.33 -4.34
C TRP A 58 13.28 6.20 -4.36
N ASP A 59 12.63 5.99 -5.50
CA ASP A 59 11.61 4.96 -5.66
C ASP A 59 12.24 3.56 -5.51
N LYS A 60 13.45 3.37 -6.04
CA LYS A 60 14.24 2.14 -5.86
C LYS A 60 14.62 1.91 -4.41
N MET A 61 14.97 2.96 -3.66
CA MET A 61 15.28 2.87 -2.24
C MET A 61 14.04 2.53 -1.41
N MET A 62 12.90 3.15 -1.71
CA MET A 62 11.62 2.85 -1.04
C MET A 62 11.19 1.40 -1.28
N LEU A 63 11.32 0.89 -2.51
CA LEU A 63 11.06 -0.52 -2.81
C LEU A 63 11.95 -1.48 -2.01
N ARG A 64 13.18 -1.09 -1.65
CA ARG A 64 14.04 -1.92 -0.78
C ARG A 64 13.59 -1.90 0.67
N LYS A 65 13.00 -0.80 1.14
CA LYS A 65 12.47 -0.67 2.50
C LYS A 65 11.02 -1.16 2.64
N ARG A 66 10.41 -1.72 1.59
CA ARG A 66 9.01 -2.20 1.59
C ARG A 66 8.73 -3.29 2.64
N TYR A 67 9.76 -4.00 3.12
CA TYR A 67 9.64 -5.03 4.16
C TYR A 67 8.99 -4.50 5.45
N ILE A 68 9.06 -3.19 5.68
CA ILE A 68 8.40 -2.52 6.82
C ILE A 68 6.89 -2.80 6.81
N ILE A 69 6.23 -2.88 5.64
CA ILE A 69 4.80 -3.20 5.54
C ILE A 69 4.52 -4.60 6.09
N GLU A 70 5.38 -5.57 5.77
CA GLU A 70 5.28 -6.94 6.27
C GLU A 70 5.48 -6.99 7.79
N CYS A 71 6.49 -6.29 8.32
CA CYS A 71 6.72 -6.20 9.76
C CYS A 71 5.54 -5.57 10.52
N ILE A 72 4.93 -4.51 9.97
CA ILE A 72 3.74 -3.88 10.58
C ILE A 72 2.58 -4.87 10.60
N ASN A 73 2.33 -5.55 9.48
CA ASN A 73 1.27 -6.55 9.40
C ASN A 73 1.50 -7.72 10.36
N GLU A 74 2.73 -8.17 10.53
CA GLU A 74 3.11 -9.21 11.48
C GLU A 74 2.89 -8.76 12.93
N LEU A 75 3.30 -7.53 13.27
CA LEU A 75 3.05 -6.94 14.60
C LEU A 75 1.56 -6.84 14.90
N LEU A 76 0.75 -6.39 13.94
CA LEU A 76 -0.70 -6.30 14.11
C LEU A 76 -1.34 -7.68 14.31
N LYS A 77 -0.91 -8.69 13.54
CA LYS A 77 -1.42 -10.06 13.68
C LYS A 77 -1.06 -10.67 15.02
N ASN A 78 0.23 -10.60 15.41
CA ASN A 78 0.78 -11.37 16.51
C ASN A 78 0.69 -10.66 17.86
N LYS A 79 0.86 -9.34 17.89
CA LYS A 79 0.81 -8.55 19.15
C LYS A 79 -0.53 -7.88 19.39
N ALA A 80 -1.18 -7.38 18.33
CA ALA A 80 -2.46 -6.70 18.46
C ALA A 80 -3.68 -7.62 18.28
N ASN A 81 -3.46 -8.94 18.12
CA ASN A 81 -4.51 -9.96 17.90
C ASN A 81 -5.50 -9.56 16.79
N LEU A 82 -4.99 -8.91 15.74
CA LEU A 82 -5.84 -8.40 14.66
C LEU A 82 -6.60 -9.54 13.96
N VAL A 83 -5.94 -10.69 13.79
CA VAL A 83 -6.54 -11.87 13.17
C VAL A 83 -6.95 -12.83 14.28
N HIS A 84 -8.25 -12.82 14.60
CA HIS A 84 -8.84 -13.81 15.50
C HIS A 84 -10.01 -14.55 14.84
N SER A 85 -10.18 -15.82 15.19
CA SER A 85 -11.16 -16.72 14.57
C SER A 85 -12.62 -16.50 15.01
N ARG A 86 -12.88 -15.66 16.02
CA ARG A 86 -14.18 -15.57 16.71
C ARG A 86 -14.93 -14.24 16.46
N HIS A 87 -14.73 -13.60 15.31
CA HIS A 87 -15.57 -12.45 14.95
C HIS A 87 -16.98 -12.93 14.61
N ARG A 88 -17.92 -12.81 15.56
CA ARG A 88 -19.33 -13.17 15.35
C ARG A 88 -20.10 -12.18 14.46
N SER A 89 -19.52 -11.02 14.15
CA SER A 89 -20.09 -10.01 13.25
C SER A 89 -19.01 -9.12 12.62
N VAL A 90 -19.33 -8.49 11.49
CA VAL A 90 -18.46 -7.50 10.82
C VAL A 90 -18.23 -6.28 11.71
N HIS A 91 -19.23 -5.86 12.49
CA HIS A 91 -19.08 -4.76 13.44
C HIS A 91 -18.02 -5.06 14.51
N ASN A 92 -18.04 -6.26 15.08
CA ASN A 92 -17.04 -6.68 16.06
C ASN A 92 -15.64 -6.78 15.44
N PHE A 93 -15.55 -7.16 14.16
CA PHE A 93 -14.30 -7.12 13.42
C PHE A 93 -13.76 -5.69 13.26
N LEU A 94 -14.60 -4.73 12.84
CA LEU A 94 -14.19 -3.34 12.68
C LEU A 94 -13.75 -2.72 14.01
N MET A 95 -14.47 -2.98 15.11
CA MET A 95 -14.07 -2.51 16.43
C MET A 95 -12.71 -3.08 16.87
N ASN A 96 -12.47 -4.38 16.61
CA ASN A 96 -11.17 -5.00 16.88
C ASN A 96 -10.05 -4.41 16.01
N LEU A 97 -10.32 -4.13 14.73
CA LEU A 97 -9.38 -3.46 13.83
C LEU A 97 -9.00 -2.07 14.35
N CYS A 98 -9.98 -1.25 14.74
CA CYS A 98 -9.74 0.06 15.34
C CYS A 98 -8.93 -0.04 16.63
N ALA A 99 -9.26 -0.99 17.51
CA ALA A 99 -8.53 -1.22 18.75
C ALA A 99 -7.08 -1.69 18.50
N ALA A 100 -6.86 -2.58 17.53
CA ALA A 100 -5.53 -3.06 17.15
C ALA A 100 -4.66 -1.94 16.58
N LEU A 101 -5.23 -1.06 15.75
CA LEU A 101 -4.54 0.12 15.23
C LEU A 101 -4.22 1.12 16.35
N ALA A 102 -5.15 1.35 17.28
CA ALA A 102 -4.90 2.19 18.45
C ALA A 102 -3.79 1.61 19.33
N ALA A 103 -3.81 0.29 19.61
CA ALA A 103 -2.78 -0.38 20.39
C ALA A 103 -1.39 -0.29 19.72
N TYR A 104 -1.34 -0.44 18.40
CA TYR A 104 -0.10 -0.28 17.63
C TYR A 104 0.52 1.12 17.80
N CYS A 105 -0.29 2.17 18.00
CA CYS A 105 0.25 3.51 18.29
C CYS A 105 1.13 3.53 19.54
N PHE A 106 0.83 2.69 20.55
CA PHE A 106 1.52 2.62 21.84
C PHE A 106 2.65 1.57 21.91
N PHE A 107 2.95 0.84 20.84
CA PHE A 107 4.05 -0.13 20.86
C PHE A 107 5.42 0.56 20.87
N GLU A 108 6.27 0.19 21.81
CA GLU A 108 7.65 0.68 21.94
C GLU A 108 8.55 0.19 20.80
N ASN A 109 8.32 -1.03 20.30
CA ASN A 109 9.15 -1.69 19.29
C ASN A 109 8.66 -1.45 17.85
N LYS A 110 8.16 -0.25 17.56
CA LYS A 110 7.63 0.09 16.23
C LYS A 110 8.77 0.16 15.19
N PRO A 111 8.61 -0.44 13.99
CA PRO A 111 9.59 -0.20 12.93
C PRO A 111 9.62 1.29 12.61
N GLU A 112 10.82 1.85 12.40
CA GLU A 112 10.95 3.24 11.99
C GLU A 112 10.11 3.49 10.72
N ALA A 113 9.23 4.47 10.81
CA ALA A 113 8.38 4.82 9.68
C ALA A 113 9.25 5.26 8.49
N LEU A 114 8.84 4.88 7.28
CA LEU A 114 9.46 5.40 6.07
C LEU A 114 9.36 6.94 6.09
N PRO A 115 10.42 7.66 5.65
CA PRO A 115 10.37 9.10 5.62
C PRO A 115 9.24 9.53 4.68
N VAL A 116 8.25 10.22 5.24
CA VAL A 116 7.10 10.74 4.50
C VAL A 116 7.58 11.95 3.72
N ARG A 117 7.68 11.81 2.39
CA ARG A 117 7.95 12.92 1.50
C ARG A 117 6.62 13.46 0.97
N ILE A 118 6.25 14.65 1.41
CA ILE A 118 5.09 15.36 0.87
C ILE A 118 5.56 16.14 -0.36
N GLU A 119 5.19 15.69 -1.54
CA GLU A 119 5.42 16.44 -2.77
C GLU A 119 4.36 17.54 -2.91
N LYS A 120 4.80 18.80 -3.09
CA LYS A 120 3.90 19.97 -3.22
C LYS A 120 3.16 20.03 -4.57
N SER A 121 3.58 19.22 -5.54
CA SER A 121 3.02 19.22 -6.90
C SER A 121 2.11 18.02 -7.11
N ARG A 122 0.94 18.26 -7.72
CA ARG A 122 0.04 17.20 -8.20
C ARG A 122 0.47 16.62 -9.56
N LYS A 123 1.50 17.20 -10.20
CA LYS A 123 2.01 16.70 -11.48
C LYS A 123 2.95 15.53 -11.22
N LEU A 124 2.53 14.35 -11.66
CA LEU A 124 3.41 13.20 -11.78
C LEU A 124 4.32 13.44 -12.98
N GLU A 125 5.52 13.98 -12.74
CA GLU A 125 6.54 14.05 -13.78
C GLU A 125 7.08 12.65 -14.03
N LEU A 126 6.78 12.11 -15.21
CA LEU A 126 7.66 11.12 -15.84
C LEU A 126 8.89 11.91 -16.26
N PHE A 127 10.05 11.42 -15.83
CA PHE A 127 11.37 11.97 -16.10
C PHE A 127 11.52 12.69 -17.44
#